data_AF-A0A7C3FZ11-F1
#
_entry.id   AF-A0A7C3FZ11-F1
#
_cell.length_a   1.000
_cell.length_b   1.000
_cell.length_c   1.000
_cell.angle_alpha   90.00
_cell.angle_beta   90.00
_cell.angle_gamma   90.00
#
_symmetry.space_group_name_H-M   'P 1'
#
loop_
_entity.id
_entity.type
_entity.pdbx_description
1 polymer ?
#
loop_
_entity_poly.entity_id
_entity_poly.type
_entity_poly.pdbx_seq_one_letter_code
_entity_poly.pdbx_strand_id
1 'polypeptide(L)'
;MATRHRNLFLYLTLLCFFGLITIFIVDGYMGIYDTLYITAGEREQKIEFETGEPGERFWSAGVNRGEKAFFRYEVDNRQFSSHTAQVEVSVWRMQEKVLDILSQPLAADSFAKAQLEWVIDPSQLLPGDAPPEQGYEYTVKIKRGELERNVILFISPAPYVPKPPLPVR
;
A
#
# COMPACT_ATOMS: atom_id res chain seq x y z
N MET A 1 -43.89 24.08 41.19
CA MET A 1 -43.38 23.85 39.82
C MET A 1 -41.86 23.91 39.84
N ALA A 2 -41.17 22.79 40.00
CA ALA A 2 -39.70 22.76 40.18
C ALA A 2 -39.03 21.62 39.38
N THR A 3 -39.56 21.32 38.19
CA THR A 3 -39.09 20.22 37.32
C THR A 3 -38.28 20.69 36.10
N ARG A 4 -38.26 22.00 35.80
CA ARG A 4 -37.72 22.52 34.53
C ARG A 4 -36.19 22.73 34.52
N HIS A 5 -35.58 23.03 35.66
CA HIS A 5 -34.12 23.28 35.75
C HIS A 5 -33.28 22.02 35.99
N ARG A 6 -33.87 20.94 36.53
CA ARG A 6 -33.12 19.74 36.96
C ARG A 6 -32.61 18.91 35.77
N ASN A 7 -33.33 18.96 34.65
CA ASN A 7 -32.92 18.25 33.42
C ASN A 7 -32.04 19.11 32.50
N LEU A 8 -31.98 20.44 32.70
CA LEU A 8 -31.18 21.34 31.87
C LEU A 8 -29.69 21.00 31.95
N PHE A 9 -29.19 20.76 33.17
CA PHE A 9 -27.80 20.35 33.37
C PHE A 9 -27.51 19.00 32.74
N LEU A 10 -28.46 18.04 32.81
CA LEU A 10 -28.33 16.74 32.15
C LEU A 10 -28.26 16.88 30.62
N TYR A 11 -29.12 17.70 30.01
CA TYR A 11 -29.07 17.95 28.57
C TYR A 11 -27.78 18.66 28.14
N LEU A 12 -27.28 19.61 28.95
CA LEU A 12 -26.00 20.28 28.68
C LEU A 12 -24.83 19.31 28.75
N THR A 13 -24.80 18.44 29.77
CA THR A 13 -23.78 17.40 29.92
C THR A 13 -23.83 16.41 28.76
N LEU A 14 -25.02 15.93 28.37
CA LEU A 14 -25.18 15.05 27.20
C LEU A 14 -24.69 15.73 25.92
N LEU A 15 -25.08 16.98 25.68
CA LEU A 15 -24.63 17.74 24.51
C LEU A 15 -23.10 17.91 24.48
N CYS A 16 -22.49 18.15 25.65
CA CYS A 16 -21.04 18.21 25.79
C CYS A 16 -20.37 16.88 25.43
N PHE A 17 -20.88 15.75 25.94
CA PHE A 17 -20.37 14.43 25.57
C PHE A 17 -20.52 14.13 24.08
N PHE A 18 -21.69 14.43 23.49
CA PHE A 18 -21.89 14.28 22.05
C PHE A 18 -20.95 15.17 21.24
N GLY A 19 -20.69 16.40 21.70
CA GLY A 19 -19.72 17.31 21.08
C GLY A 19 -18.32 16.72 21.07
N LEU A 20 -17.85 16.22 22.22
CA LEU A 20 -16.54 15.56 22.33
C LEU A 20 -16.45 14.33 21.42
N ILE A 21 -17.44 13.44 21.46
CA ILE A 21 -17.48 12.24 20.60
C ILE A 21 -17.44 12.64 19.12
N THR A 22 -18.18 13.69 18.73
CA THR A 22 -18.21 14.17 17.35
C THR A 22 -16.83 14.67 16.91
N ILE A 23 -16.12 15.41 17.77
CA ILE A 23 -14.75 15.85 17.48
C ILE A 23 -13.84 14.64 17.25
N PHE A 24 -13.90 13.62 18.12
CA PHE A 24 -13.10 12.40 17.93
C PHE A 24 -13.41 11.66 16.63
N ILE A 25 -14.68 11.60 16.23
CA ILE A 25 -15.08 10.98 14.95
C ILE A 25 -14.54 11.80 13.77
N VAL A 26 -14.70 13.11 13.81
CA VAL A 26 -14.27 13.97 12.70
C VAL A 26 -12.74 14.00 12.59
N ASP A 27 -12.01 14.07 13.70
CA ASP A 27 -10.55 14.17 13.70
C ASP A 27 -9.84 12.81 13.53
N GLY A 28 -10.41 11.74 14.10
CA GLY A 28 -9.78 10.42 14.12
C GLY A 28 -10.23 9.45 13.03
N TYR A 29 -11.41 9.64 12.43
CA TYR A 29 -12.00 8.69 11.48
C TYR A 29 -12.16 9.25 10.06
N MET A 30 -12.34 10.57 9.92
CA MET A 30 -12.45 11.18 8.60
C MET A 30 -11.07 11.31 7.98
N GLY A 31 -10.91 10.80 6.76
CA GLY A 31 -9.64 10.83 6.06
C GLY A 31 -9.69 10.01 4.78
N ILE A 32 -8.57 10.03 4.08
CA ILE A 32 -8.33 9.17 2.92
C ILE A 32 -7.23 8.22 3.33
N TYR A 33 -7.54 6.93 3.37
CA TYR A 33 -6.63 5.91 3.86
C TYR A 33 -6.19 5.02 2.70
N ASP A 34 -4.90 4.73 2.66
CA ASP A 34 -4.30 3.95 1.60
C ASP A 34 -3.83 2.61 2.15
N THR A 35 -4.17 1.53 1.43
CA THR A 35 -3.71 0.18 1.74
C THR A 35 -3.13 -0.46 0.48
N LEU A 36 -1.99 -1.11 0.61
CA LEU A 36 -1.38 -1.90 -0.46
C LEU A 36 -1.38 -3.38 -0.08
N TYR A 37 -1.89 -4.21 -0.97
CA TYR A 37 -1.78 -5.66 -0.91
C TYR A 37 -0.78 -6.11 -1.95
N ILE A 38 0.15 -6.97 -1.54
CA ILE A 38 1.17 -7.56 -2.40
C ILE A 38 1.04 -9.07 -2.28
N THR A 39 0.75 -9.74 -3.38
CA THR A 39 0.70 -11.20 -3.44
C THR A 39 1.86 -11.71 -4.28
N ALA A 40 2.74 -12.48 -3.64
CA ALA A 40 3.86 -13.16 -4.29
C ALA A 40 3.92 -14.61 -3.79
N GLY A 41 4.04 -15.57 -4.71
CA GLY A 41 3.88 -16.98 -4.40
C GLY A 41 2.50 -17.26 -3.77
N GLU A 42 2.49 -17.87 -2.58
CA GLU A 42 1.27 -18.23 -1.83
C GLU A 42 0.91 -17.24 -0.71
N ARG A 43 1.64 -16.13 -0.58
CA ARG A 43 1.46 -15.19 0.55
C ARG A 43 0.95 -13.84 0.05
N GLU A 44 -0.14 -13.36 0.68
CA GLU A 44 -0.58 -11.98 0.58
C GLU A 44 -0.02 -11.18 1.78
N GLN A 45 0.64 -10.07 1.49
CA GLN A 45 1.11 -9.10 2.46
C GLN A 45 0.25 -7.85 2.37
N LYS A 46 -0.37 -7.47 3.48
CA LYS A 46 -1.12 -6.22 3.61
C LYS A 46 -0.25 -5.15 4.26
N ILE A 47 -0.15 -4.00 3.62
CA ILE A 47 0.57 -2.82 4.09
C ILE A 47 -0.44 -1.68 4.23
N GLU A 48 -0.69 -1.27 5.46
CA GLU A 48 -1.48 -0.08 5.77
C GLU A 48 -0.52 1.06 6.07
N PHE A 49 -0.53 2.12 5.25
CA PHE A 49 0.50 3.17 5.34
C PHE A 49 0.32 4.12 6.54
N GLU A 50 -0.88 4.19 7.12
CA GLU A 50 -1.22 5.12 8.21
C GLU A 50 -1.01 4.52 9.61
N THR A 51 -0.99 3.19 9.72
CA THR A 51 -0.88 2.45 10.99
C THR A 51 0.53 1.92 11.27
N GLY A 52 1.48 2.10 10.35
CA GLY A 52 2.87 1.69 10.51
C GLY A 52 3.59 2.44 11.64
N GLU A 53 4.53 1.76 12.33
CA GLU A 53 5.34 2.42 13.35
C GLU A 53 6.15 3.58 12.74
N PRO A 54 6.36 4.71 13.45
CA PRO A 54 7.10 5.89 12.96
C PRO A 54 8.56 5.66 12.48
N GLY A 55 9.04 4.41 12.43
CA GLY A 55 10.36 4.01 11.95
C GLY A 55 10.37 3.06 10.74
N GLU A 56 9.24 2.43 10.38
CA GLU A 56 9.15 1.51 9.22
C GLU A 56 8.98 2.30 7.91
N ARG A 57 10.04 3.01 7.52
CA ARG A 57 10.07 3.79 6.27
C ARG A 57 10.19 2.93 5.01
N PHE A 58 10.41 1.63 5.16
CA PHE A 58 10.70 0.72 4.06
C PHE A 58 9.91 -0.58 4.23
N TRP A 59 8.85 -0.71 3.46
CA TRP A 59 8.16 -1.98 3.28
C TRP A 59 8.92 -2.81 2.26
N SER A 60 9.12 -4.09 2.53
CA SER A 60 9.71 -5.01 1.56
C SER A 60 8.80 -6.20 1.30
N ALA A 61 8.82 -6.65 0.05
CA ALA A 61 8.16 -7.86 -0.41
C ALA A 61 9.14 -8.69 -1.23
N GLY A 62 9.20 -9.99 -0.96
CA GLY A 62 10.01 -10.95 -1.71
C GLY A 62 9.21 -11.59 -2.84
N VAL A 63 9.81 -11.72 -4.02
CA VAL A 63 9.25 -12.48 -5.15
C VAL A 63 10.30 -13.44 -5.69
N ASN A 64 9.90 -14.66 -6.06
CA ASN A 64 10.84 -15.60 -6.67
C ASN A 64 11.12 -15.22 -8.13
N ARG A 65 12.31 -15.55 -8.62
CA ARG A 65 12.63 -15.41 -10.05
C ARG A 65 11.68 -16.28 -10.88
N GLY A 66 10.93 -15.66 -11.78
CA GLY A 66 9.96 -16.33 -12.65
C GLY A 66 8.52 -16.35 -12.13
N GLU A 67 8.27 -15.88 -10.91
CA GLU A 67 6.92 -15.68 -10.38
C GLU A 67 6.48 -14.22 -10.53
N LYS A 68 5.20 -14.00 -10.81
CA LYS A 68 4.64 -12.65 -10.89
C LYS A 68 4.27 -12.13 -9.51
N ALA A 69 4.52 -10.85 -9.26
CA ALA A 69 4.02 -10.16 -8.09
C ALA A 69 2.75 -9.40 -8.46
N PHE A 70 1.65 -9.71 -7.77
CA PHE A 70 0.35 -9.06 -7.95
C PHE A 70 0.18 -7.98 -6.89
N PHE A 71 -0.17 -6.78 -7.33
CA PHE A 71 -0.38 -5.64 -6.45
C PHE A 71 -1.83 -5.19 -6.54
N ARG A 72 -2.44 -4.90 -5.40
CA ARG A 72 -3.73 -4.25 -5.28
C ARG A 72 -3.59 -3.06 -4.34
N TYR A 73 -3.85 -1.87 -4.85
CA TYR A 73 -3.86 -0.63 -4.09
C TYR A 73 -5.29 -0.17 -3.88
N GLU A 74 -5.64 0.04 -2.62
CA GLU A 74 -6.97 0.44 -2.18
C GLU A 74 -6.89 1.83 -1.54
N VAL A 75 -7.81 2.70 -1.94
CA VAL A 75 -8.04 4.00 -1.33
C VAL A 75 -9.42 4.00 -0.71
N ASP A 76 -9.48 4.16 0.61
CA ASP A 76 -10.70 4.23 1.41
C ASP A 76 -10.99 5.70 1.73
N ASN A 77 -11.99 6.27 1.05
CA ASN A 77 -12.42 7.64 1.26
C ASN A 77 -13.49 7.67 2.34
N ARG A 78 -13.13 8.13 3.54
CA ARG A 78 -14.07 8.29 4.66
C ARG A 78 -14.59 9.71 4.82
N GLN A 79 -14.43 10.55 3.80
CA GLN A 79 -14.92 11.93 3.80
C GLN A 79 -16.32 12.01 3.18
N PHE A 80 -17.02 13.12 3.44
CA PHE A 80 -18.35 13.39 2.88
C PHE A 80 -18.33 13.74 1.39
N SER A 81 -17.20 14.16 0.84
CA SER A 81 -17.01 14.48 -0.57
C SER A 81 -16.36 13.33 -1.34
N SER A 82 -16.63 13.22 -2.64
CA SER A 82 -15.84 12.36 -3.53
C SER A 82 -14.39 12.82 -3.57
N HIS A 83 -13.47 11.87 -3.65
CA HIS A 83 -12.05 12.11 -3.79
C HIS A 83 -11.54 11.55 -5.12
N THR A 84 -10.82 12.37 -5.88
CA THR A 84 -10.19 11.94 -7.13
C THR A 84 -8.72 12.33 -7.10
N ALA A 85 -7.84 11.38 -7.40
CA ALA A 85 -6.41 11.63 -7.51
C ALA A 85 -5.79 10.83 -8.65
N GLN A 86 -4.77 11.41 -9.28
CA GLN A 86 -3.93 10.67 -10.22
C GLN A 86 -3.03 9.72 -9.43
N VAL A 87 -3.06 8.43 -9.76
CA VAL A 87 -2.17 7.42 -9.21
C VAL A 87 -1.15 7.05 -10.27
N GLU A 88 0.13 7.16 -9.92
CA GLU A 88 1.26 6.78 -10.75
C GLU A 88 2.05 5.69 -10.05
N VAL A 89 2.34 4.60 -10.78
CA VAL A 89 3.18 3.53 -10.26
C VAL A 89 4.35 3.31 -11.20
N SER A 90 5.55 3.34 -10.65
CA SER A 90 6.80 3.15 -11.39
C SER A 90 7.79 2.31 -10.61
N VAL A 91 8.68 1.62 -11.33
CA VAL A 91 9.75 0.80 -10.77
C VAL A 91 11.08 1.50 -10.98
N TRP A 92 11.87 1.55 -9.92
CA TRP A 92 13.15 2.22 -9.88
C TRP A 92 14.25 1.27 -9.41
N ARG A 93 15.47 1.49 -9.89
CA ARG A 93 16.67 0.81 -9.40
C ARG A 93 17.79 1.83 -9.32
N MET A 94 18.48 1.89 -8.18
CA MET A 94 19.62 2.81 -7.98
C MET A 94 19.31 4.27 -8.41
N GLN A 95 18.09 4.76 -8.11
CA GLN A 95 17.60 6.09 -8.47
C GLN A 95 17.31 6.32 -9.96
N GLU A 96 17.45 5.31 -10.81
CA GLU A 96 17.01 5.36 -12.20
C GLU A 96 15.63 4.71 -12.33
N LYS A 97 14.75 5.35 -13.11
CA LYS A 97 13.43 4.81 -13.42
C LYS A 97 13.57 3.75 -14.50
N VAL A 98 13.21 2.52 -14.16
CA VAL A 98 13.34 1.35 -15.04
C VAL A 98 12.06 1.09 -15.83
N LEU A 99 10.90 1.25 -15.20
CA LEU A 99 9.61 0.92 -15.81
C LEU A 99 8.50 1.82 -15.27
N ASP A 100 7.66 2.35 -16.16
CA ASP A 100 6.36 2.92 -15.79
C ASP A 100 5.31 1.82 -15.88
N ILE A 101 4.61 1.54 -14.78
CA ILE A 101 3.61 0.47 -14.72
C ILE A 101 2.24 1.01 -15.13
N LEU A 102 1.79 2.06 -14.46
CA LEU A 102 0.50 2.67 -14.70
C LEU A 102 0.51 4.14 -14.33
N SER A 103 -0.37 4.89 -14.99
CA SER A 103 -0.71 6.26 -14.63
C SER A 103 -2.18 6.48 -14.98
N GLN A 104 -3.06 6.42 -13.99
CA GLN A 104 -4.50 6.63 -14.22
C GLN A 104 -5.19 7.30 -13.04
N PRO A 105 -6.28 8.05 -13.28
CA PRO A 105 -7.06 8.63 -12.21
C PRO A 105 -7.79 7.53 -11.43
N LEU A 106 -7.80 7.66 -10.11
CA LEU A 106 -8.59 6.87 -9.19
C LEU A 106 -9.59 7.79 -8.50
N ALA A 107 -10.88 7.46 -8.61
CA ALA A 107 -11.95 8.18 -7.96
C ALA A 107 -12.64 7.27 -6.95
N ALA A 108 -12.79 7.76 -5.73
CA ALA A 108 -13.53 7.12 -4.65
C ALA A 108 -14.68 8.04 -4.24
N ASP A 109 -15.91 7.53 -4.29
CA ASP A 109 -17.07 8.24 -3.79
C ASP A 109 -16.99 8.46 -2.28
N SER A 110 -17.90 9.29 -1.76
CA SER A 110 -18.07 9.55 -0.33
C SER A 110 -18.33 8.24 0.44
N PHE A 111 -17.54 7.97 1.48
CA PHE A 111 -17.59 6.74 2.28
C PHE A 111 -17.45 5.45 1.44
N ALA A 112 -16.70 5.52 0.35
CA ALA A 112 -16.47 4.39 -0.56
C ALA A 112 -14.99 4.09 -0.76
N LYS A 113 -14.75 2.88 -1.27
CA LYS A 113 -13.41 2.38 -1.60
C LYS A 113 -13.23 2.36 -3.11
N ALA A 114 -12.04 2.71 -3.55
CA ALA A 114 -11.60 2.53 -4.92
C ALA A 114 -10.33 1.69 -4.96
N GLN A 115 -10.17 0.90 -6.01
CA GLN A 115 -9.04 -0.03 -6.13
C GLN A 115 -8.37 0.04 -7.50
N LEU A 116 -7.07 -0.21 -7.48
CA LEU A 116 -6.21 -0.35 -8.65
C LEU A 116 -5.40 -1.63 -8.52
N GLU A 117 -5.30 -2.37 -9.61
CA GLU A 117 -4.54 -3.63 -9.65
C GLU A 117 -3.52 -3.58 -10.78
N TRP A 118 -2.33 -4.11 -10.50
CA TRP A 118 -1.29 -4.28 -11.50
C TRP A 118 -0.41 -5.47 -11.18
N VAL A 119 0.37 -5.89 -12.16
CA VAL A 119 1.24 -7.05 -12.06
C VAL A 119 2.64 -6.64 -12.47
N ILE A 120 3.62 -7.02 -11.66
CA ILE A 120 5.03 -6.90 -11.98
C ILE A 120 5.55 -8.29 -12.31
N ASP A 121 6.12 -8.42 -13.51
CA ASP A 121 6.83 -9.62 -13.92
C ASP A 121 8.35 -9.40 -13.72
N PRO A 122 8.99 -10.09 -12.75
CA PRO A 122 10.42 -9.98 -12.50
C PRO A 122 11.28 -10.20 -13.75
N SER A 123 10.82 -11.03 -14.70
CA SER A 123 11.58 -11.30 -15.94
C SER A 123 11.77 -10.06 -16.81
N GLN A 124 10.88 -9.07 -16.69
CA GLN A 124 10.98 -7.79 -17.41
C GLN A 124 11.91 -6.79 -16.73
N LEU A 125 12.18 -6.98 -15.44
CA LEU A 125 13.02 -6.09 -14.64
C LEU A 125 14.48 -6.52 -14.61
N LEU A 126 14.72 -7.83 -14.67
CA LEU A 126 16.07 -8.40 -14.61
C LEU A 126 16.89 -8.01 -15.84
N PRO A 127 18.17 -7.61 -15.67
CA PRO A 127 19.06 -7.41 -16.81
C PRO A 127 19.26 -8.74 -17.57
N GLY A 128 19.46 -8.68 -18.88
CA GLY A 128 19.52 -9.87 -19.74
C GLY A 128 20.65 -10.85 -19.40
N ASP A 129 21.69 -10.39 -18.70
CA ASP A 129 22.83 -11.15 -18.22
C ASP A 129 22.75 -11.50 -16.72
N ALA A 130 21.57 -11.33 -16.09
CA ALA A 130 21.39 -11.49 -14.64
C ALA A 130 21.79 -12.89 -14.14
N PRO A 131 22.86 -13.03 -13.33
CA PRO A 131 23.28 -14.32 -12.78
C PRO A 131 22.14 -14.94 -11.97
N PRO A 132 21.86 -16.25 -12.11
CA PRO A 132 20.79 -16.91 -11.38
C PRO A 132 21.00 -16.89 -9.86
N GLU A 133 22.25 -16.82 -9.42
CA GLU A 133 22.64 -16.84 -8.00
C GLU A 133 22.49 -15.48 -7.31
N GLN A 134 22.22 -14.41 -8.07
CA GLN A 134 22.13 -13.05 -7.55
C GLN A 134 20.67 -12.61 -7.35
N GLY A 135 20.38 -12.07 -6.16
CA GLY A 135 19.15 -11.36 -5.87
C GLY A 135 19.20 -9.90 -6.33
N TYR A 136 18.04 -9.33 -6.63
CA TYR A 136 17.93 -7.95 -7.12
C TYR A 136 16.88 -7.18 -6.34
N GLU A 137 17.17 -5.92 -6.04
CA GLU A 137 16.24 -5.01 -5.38
C GLU A 137 15.77 -3.92 -6.34
N TYR A 138 14.47 -3.71 -6.33
CA TYR A 138 13.80 -2.63 -7.04
C TYR A 138 12.90 -1.88 -6.08
N THR A 139 12.71 -0.58 -6.31
CA THR A 139 11.77 0.24 -5.56
C THR A 139 10.53 0.46 -6.42
N VAL A 140 9.39 -0.04 -5.96
CA VAL A 140 8.08 0.32 -6.49
C VAL A 140 7.66 1.62 -5.82
N LYS A 141 7.58 2.69 -6.61
CA LYS A 141 7.10 4.00 -6.17
C LYS A 141 5.65 4.17 -6.57
N ILE A 142 4.80 4.44 -5.58
CA ILE A 142 3.38 4.74 -5.76
C ILE A 142 3.18 6.20 -5.37
N LYS A 143 2.77 7.02 -6.33
CA LYS A 143 2.51 8.44 -6.13
C LYS A 143 1.02 8.72 -6.30
N ARG A 144 0.42 9.41 -5.33
CA ARG A 144 -0.96 9.88 -5.35
C ARG A 144 -1.01 11.35 -4.95
N GLY A 145 -1.04 12.23 -5.94
CA GLY A 145 -0.91 13.67 -5.70
C GLY A 145 0.44 14.01 -5.06
N GLU A 146 0.42 14.54 -3.83
CA GLU A 146 1.62 14.87 -3.04
C GLU A 146 2.16 13.70 -2.21
N LEU A 147 1.39 12.62 -2.08
CA LEU A 147 1.76 11.45 -1.29
C LEU A 147 2.60 10.50 -2.12
N GLU A 148 3.77 10.14 -1.61
CA GLU A 148 4.67 9.13 -2.18
C GLU A 148 4.85 7.98 -1.18
N ARG A 149 4.65 6.75 -1.66
CA ARG A 149 4.93 5.52 -0.91
C ARG A 149 5.93 4.67 -1.68
N ASN A 150 6.91 4.16 -0.96
CA ASN A 150 8.00 3.38 -1.52
C ASN A 150 7.97 1.97 -0.93
N VAL A 151 8.02 0.97 -1.81
CA VAL A 151 8.06 -0.44 -1.45
C VAL A 151 9.23 -1.10 -2.15
N ILE A 152 10.08 -1.79 -1.40
CA ILE A 152 11.22 -2.53 -1.93
C ILE A 152 10.74 -3.92 -2.37
N LEU A 153 10.83 -4.19 -3.66
CA LEU A 153 10.62 -5.51 -4.24
C LEU A 153 11.97 -6.23 -4.33
N PHE A 154 12.15 -7.28 -3.53
CA PHE A 154 13.33 -8.15 -3.57
C PHE A 154 13.04 -9.36 -4.44
N ILE A 155 13.74 -9.48 -5.57
CA ILE A 155 13.69 -10.64 -6.45
C ILE A 155 14.73 -11.64 -5.95
N SER A 156 14.25 -12.78 -5.46
CA SER A 156 15.11 -13.83 -4.91
C SER A 156 15.97 -14.48 -6.00
N PRO A 157 17.19 -14.93 -5.66
CA PRO A 157 17.99 -15.73 -6.57
C PRO A 157 17.24 -17.02 -6.94
N ALA A 158 17.54 -17.56 -8.12
CA ALA A 158 16.98 -18.84 -8.53
C ALA A 158 17.42 -19.94 -7.57
N PRO A 159 16.55 -20.92 -7.25
CA PRO A 159 16.95 -22.07 -6.45
C PRO A 159 18.11 -22.80 -7.12
N TYR A 160 19.16 -23.09 -6.35
CA TYR A 160 20.34 -23.79 -6.83
C TYR A 160 19.96 -25.18 -7.36
N VAL A 161 20.15 -25.42 -8.66
CA VAL A 161 20.04 -26.75 -9.25
C VAL A 161 21.43 -27.36 -9.25
N PRO A 162 21.72 -28.39 -8.42
CA PRO A 162 23.02 -29.02 -8.41
C PRO A 162 23.35 -29.57 -9.80
N LYS A 163 24.54 -29.24 -10.30
CA LYS A 163 25.05 -29.76 -11.58
C LYS A 163 25.09 -31.30 -11.48
N PRO A 164 24.57 -32.05 -12.47
CA PRO A 164 24.70 -33.50 -12.47
C PRO A 164 26.17 -33.88 -12.39
N PRO A 165 26.53 -34.92 -11.61
CA PRO A 165 27.92 -35.35 -11.49
C PRO A 165 28.47 -35.67 -12.88
N LEU A 166 29.68 -35.18 -13.16
CA LEU A 166 30.39 -35.49 -14.40
C LEU A 166 30.48 -37.02 -14.54
N PRO A 167 30.23 -37.59 -15.74
CA PRO A 167 30.38 -39.02 -15.94
C PRO A 167 31.80 -39.42 -15.59
N VAL A 168 31.93 -40.35 -14.64
CA VAL A 168 33.21 -40.96 -14.30
C VAL A 168 33.70 -41.71 -15.54
N ARG A 169 34.87 -41.31 -16.06
CA ARG A 169 35.50 -41.92 -17.23
C ARG A 169 36.40 -43.07 -16.83
#